data_AF-A0A355FCG4-F1
#
_entry.id   AF-A0A355FCG4-F1
#
_cell.length_a   1.000
_cell.length_b   1.000
_cell.length_c   1.000
_cell.angle_alpha   90.00
_cell.angle_beta   90.00
_cell.angle_gamma   90.00
#
_symmetry.space_group_name_H-M   'P 1'
#
loop_
_entity.id
_entity.type
_entity.pdbx_description
1 polymer ?
#
loop_
_entity_poly.entity_id
_entity_poly.type
_entity_poly.pdbx_seq_one_letter_code
_entity_poly.pdbx_strand_id
1 'polypeptide(L)'
;MTQHASLSPERWAAFSLDQQILMIGNEMNRAMRLMGPEDRERLGLAYERVLRLTDLTIEVHLRQTLRRELLRWRDLIADLYVRPAADPADHAAAFRVLLLFTPVAAQQIPFVLGAAGPHVQ
;
A
#
# COMPACT_ATOMS: atom_id res chain seq x y z
N MET A 1 -9.56 28.85 -2.95
CA MET A 1 -10.14 27.75 -3.74
C MET A 1 -9.03 26.78 -4.10
N THR A 2 -8.96 25.65 -3.41
CA THR A 2 -8.10 24.52 -3.78
C THR A 2 -8.97 23.28 -3.66
N GLN A 3 -9.51 22.84 -4.80
CA GLN A 3 -10.23 21.56 -4.91
C GLN A 3 -9.22 20.42 -4.69
N HIS A 4 -8.96 20.07 -3.44
CA HIS A 4 -8.60 18.70 -3.13
C HIS A 4 -9.91 17.92 -3.05
N ALA A 5 -10.34 17.37 -4.18
CA ALA A 5 -11.45 16.42 -4.20
C ALA A 5 -11.07 15.25 -3.29
N SER A 6 -11.55 15.25 -2.05
CA SER A 6 -11.51 14.06 -1.20
C SER A 6 -12.19 12.95 -1.98
N LEU A 7 -11.48 11.84 -2.16
CA LEU A 7 -12.05 10.66 -2.79
C LEU A 7 -13.16 10.14 -1.86
N SER A 8 -14.41 10.15 -2.34
CA SER A 8 -15.54 9.66 -1.56
C SER A 8 -15.63 8.13 -1.62
N PRO A 9 -16.22 7.46 -0.62
CA PRO A 9 -16.45 6.01 -0.66
C PRO A 9 -17.22 5.57 -1.91
N GLU A 10 -18.20 6.34 -2.37
CA GLU A 10 -18.99 6.02 -3.57
C GLU A 10 -18.14 6.04 -4.83
N ARG A 11 -17.28 7.06 -4.97
CA ARG A 11 -16.34 7.13 -6.10
C ARG A 11 -15.29 6.03 -6.01
N TRP A 12 -14.86 5.67 -4.80
CA TRP A 12 -13.92 4.58 -4.59
C TRP A 12 -14.50 3.21 -4.95
N ALA A 13 -15.77 2.98 -4.58
CA ALA A 13 -16.50 1.75 -4.89
C ALA A 13 -16.70 1.51 -6.39
N ALA A 14 -16.59 2.54 -7.23
CA ALA A 14 -16.66 2.42 -8.68
C ALA A 14 -15.42 1.74 -9.31
N PHE A 15 -14.30 1.68 -8.59
CA PHE A 15 -13.11 0.96 -9.03
C PHE A 15 -13.20 -0.53 -8.67
N SER A 16 -12.69 -1.40 -9.55
CA SER A 16 -12.54 -2.82 -9.23
C SER A 16 -11.55 -3.02 -8.08
N LEU A 17 -11.63 -4.16 -7.39
CA LEU A 17 -10.66 -4.49 -6.35
C LEU A 17 -9.22 -4.45 -6.88
N ASP A 18 -8.99 -4.95 -8.11
CA ASP A 18 -7.67 -4.90 -8.75
C ASP A 18 -7.17 -3.46 -8.88
N GLN A 19 -8.03 -2.54 -9.33
CA GLN A 19 -7.69 -1.13 -9.44
C GLN A 19 -7.39 -0.50 -8.08
N GLN A 20 -8.21 -0.78 -7.07
CA GLN A 20 -8.01 -0.27 -5.71
C GLN A 20 -6.68 -0.75 -5.12
N ILE A 21 -6.38 -2.05 -5.22
CA ILE A 21 -5.10 -2.62 -4.76
C ILE A 21 -3.92 -2.01 -5.51
N LEU A 22 -4.01 -1.84 -6.84
CA LEU A 22 -2.94 -1.21 -7.63
C LEU A 22 -2.76 0.27 -7.29
N MET A 23 -3.82 1.00 -6.97
CA MET A 23 -3.74 2.40 -6.54
C MET A 23 -3.08 2.53 -5.16
N ILE A 24 -3.37 1.63 -4.22
CA ILE A 24 -2.62 1.52 -2.96
C ILE A 24 -1.15 1.17 -3.26
N GLY A 25 -0.92 0.23 -4.19
CA GLY A 25 0.41 -0.18 -4.63
C GLY A 25 1.24 0.94 -5.24
N ASN A 26 0.62 1.91 -5.92
CA ASN A 26 1.32 3.08 -6.43
C ASN A 26 1.90 3.95 -5.31
N GLU A 27 1.19 4.11 -4.19
CA GLU A 27 1.69 4.85 -3.04
C GLU A 27 2.75 4.05 -2.26
N MET A 28 2.64 2.71 -2.20
CA MET A 28 3.71 1.86 -1.69
C MET A 28 4.99 1.98 -2.53
N ASN A 29 4.87 1.89 -3.86
CA ASN A 29 6.01 2.06 -4.78
C ASN A 29 6.65 3.46 -4.67
N ARG A 30 5.84 4.50 -4.40
CA ARG A 30 6.34 5.85 -4.09
C ARG A 30 7.13 5.85 -2.78
N ALA A 31 6.58 5.26 -1.72
CA ALA A 31 7.24 5.16 -0.41
C ALA A 31 8.58 4.41 -0.49
N MET A 32 8.70 3.37 -1.32
CA MET A 32 9.95 2.63 -1.54
C MET A 32 11.13 3.52 -1.96
N ARG A 33 10.87 4.67 -2.59
CA ARG A 33 11.89 5.65 -3.00
C ARG A 33 12.25 6.66 -1.91
N LEU A 34 11.66 6.54 -0.72
CA LEU A 34 11.71 7.50 0.39
C LEU A 34 12.21 6.82 1.67
N MET A 35 13.35 6.14 1.60
CA MET A 35 13.89 5.33 2.71
C MET A 35 15.06 6.00 3.46
N GLY A 36 15.49 7.19 3.00
CA GLY A 36 16.53 7.97 3.64
C GLY A 36 16.04 8.71 4.90
N PRO A 37 16.91 9.00 5.88
CA PRO A 37 16.55 9.79 7.07
C PRO A 37 15.93 11.16 6.73
N GLU A 38 16.38 11.80 5.65
CA GLU A 38 15.91 13.09 5.13
C GLU A 38 14.49 13.04 4.55
N ASP A 39 14.02 11.84 4.17
CA ASP A 39 12.71 11.65 3.54
C ASP A 39 11.60 11.35 4.56
N ARG A 40 11.91 11.31 5.86
CA ARG A 40 10.99 10.83 6.91
C ARG A 40 9.59 11.44 6.84
N GLU A 41 9.48 12.75 6.65
CA GLU A 41 8.19 13.43 6.52
C GLU A 41 7.42 12.96 5.27
N ARG A 42 8.12 12.85 4.14
CA ARG A 42 7.53 12.42 2.86
C ARG A 42 7.11 10.96 2.89
N LEU A 43 7.90 10.11 3.56
CA LEU A 43 7.56 8.71 3.80
C LEU A 43 6.29 8.61 4.65
N GLY A 44 6.20 9.41 5.72
CA GLY A 44 5.00 9.52 6.55
C GLY A 44 3.75 9.86 5.73
N LEU A 45 3.83 10.90 4.88
CA LEU A 45 2.72 11.28 3.99
C LEU A 45 2.35 10.19 2.98
N ALA A 46 3.31 9.40 2.50
CA ALA A 46 3.04 8.27 1.62
C ALA A 46 2.28 7.16 2.37
N TYR A 47 2.71 6.81 3.59
CA TYR A 47 2.00 5.84 4.42
C TYR A 47 0.61 6.30 4.87
N GLU A 48 0.41 7.57 5.17
CA GLU A 48 -0.92 8.12 5.45
C GLU A 48 -1.87 7.91 4.28
N ARG A 49 -1.39 8.10 3.04
CA ARG A 49 -2.19 7.84 1.84
C ARG A 49 -2.48 6.35 1.66
N VAL A 50 -1.50 5.48 1.89
CA VAL A 50 -1.67 4.03 1.87
C VAL A 50 -2.76 3.61 2.86
N LEU A 51 -2.67 4.05 4.11
CA LEU A 51 -3.65 3.76 5.16
C LEU A 51 -5.04 4.27 4.76
N ARG A 52 -5.14 5.51 4.27
CA ARG A 52 -6.43 6.09 3.83
C ARG A 52 -7.09 5.29 2.71
N LEU A 53 -6.34 4.91 1.67
CA LEU A 53 -6.88 4.14 0.56
C LEU A 53 -7.28 2.71 0.98
N THR A 54 -6.55 2.16 1.94
CA THR A 54 -6.86 0.85 2.54
C THR A 54 -8.13 0.91 3.35
N ASP A 55 -8.31 1.95 4.18
CA ASP A 55 -9.52 2.19 4.97
C ASP A 55 -10.75 2.36 4.06
N LEU A 56 -10.63 3.15 2.99
CA LEU A 56 -11.68 3.26 1.97
C LEU A 56 -12.00 1.90 1.32
N THR A 57 -10.99 1.06 1.06
CA THR A 57 -11.19 -0.28 0.49
C THR A 57 -11.90 -1.21 1.48
N ILE A 58 -11.56 -1.15 2.76
CA ILE A 58 -12.24 -1.91 3.83
C ILE A 58 -13.70 -1.47 3.99
N GLU A 59 -13.98 -0.17 3.83
CA GLU A 59 -15.31 0.41 3.94
C GLU A 59 -16.25 -0.04 2.81
N VAL A 60 -15.78 -0.02 1.56
CA VAL A 60 -16.63 -0.29 0.39
C VAL A 60 -16.82 -1.78 0.07
N HIS A 61 -16.01 -2.67 0.66
CA HIS A 61 -16.13 -4.13 0.43
C HIS A 61 -16.76 -4.84 1.63
N LEU A 62 -17.85 -5.59 1.41
CA LEU A 62 -18.58 -6.29 2.49
C LEU A 62 -18.10 -7.72 2.77
N ARG A 63 -17.23 -8.29 1.93
CA ARG A 63 -16.72 -9.66 2.09
C ARG A 63 -15.84 -9.76 3.34
N GLN A 64 -16.31 -10.50 4.35
CA GLN A 64 -15.65 -10.58 5.66
C GLN A 64 -14.20 -11.08 5.60
N THR A 65 -13.92 -12.08 4.75
CA THR A 65 -12.57 -12.64 4.58
C THR A 65 -11.58 -11.59 4.05
N LEU A 66 -11.94 -10.89 2.98
CA LEU A 66 -11.13 -9.81 2.41
C LEU A 66 -10.90 -8.68 3.43
N ARG A 67 -11.97 -8.22 4.09
CA ARG A 67 -11.85 -7.16 5.11
C ARG A 67 -10.89 -7.53 6.23
N ARG A 68 -10.95 -8.76 6.72
CA ARG A 68 -10.07 -9.24 7.79
C ARG A 68 -8.61 -9.23 7.35
N GLU A 69 -8.31 -9.74 6.15
CA GLU A 69 -6.93 -9.73 5.66
C GLU A 69 -6.44 -8.30 5.36
N LEU A 70 -7.29 -7.41 4.86
CA LEU A 70 -6.95 -5.98 4.68
C LEU A 70 -6.68 -5.27 6.01
N LEU A 71 -7.45 -5.57 7.08
CA LEU A 71 -7.20 -5.03 8.42
C LEU A 71 -5.86 -5.51 8.97
N ARG A 72 -5.53 -6.80 8.82
CA ARG A 72 -4.21 -7.32 9.22
C ARG A 72 -3.08 -6.68 8.44
N TRP A 73 -3.26 -6.50 7.13
CA TRP A 73 -2.27 -5.85 6.28
C TRP A 73 -2.12 -4.36 6.64
N ARG A 74 -3.21 -3.66 6.95
CA ARG A 74 -3.21 -2.29 7.44
C ARG A 74 -2.37 -2.14 8.71
N ASP A 75 -2.44 -3.10 9.64
CA ASP A 75 -1.63 -3.08 10.86
C ASP A 75 -0.12 -3.16 10.55
N LEU A 76 0.29 -3.88 9.50
CA LEU A 76 1.69 -3.89 9.05
C LEU A 76 2.15 -2.50 8.60
N ILE A 77 1.31 -1.76 7.87
CA ILE A 77 1.62 -0.40 7.44
C ILE A 77 1.60 0.58 8.61
N ALA A 78 0.66 0.41 9.54
CA ALA A 78 0.59 1.24 10.73
C ALA A 78 1.85 1.09 11.60
N ASP A 79 2.37 -0.14 11.74
CA ASP A 79 3.64 -0.39 12.41
C ASP A 79 4.81 0.32 11.70
N LEU A 80 4.93 0.16 10.37
CA LEU A 80 5.95 0.86 9.58
C LEU A 80 5.86 2.38 9.70
N TYR A 81 4.66 2.94 9.79
CA TYR A 81 4.43 4.38 9.90
C TYR A 81 4.92 4.98 11.22
N VAL A 82 4.75 4.26 12.34
CA VAL A 82 5.13 4.78 13.67
C VAL A 82 6.60 4.52 14.03
N ARG A 83 7.30 3.67 13.27
CA ARG A 83 8.72 3.39 13.51
C ARG A 83 9.59 4.65 13.41
N PRO A 84 10.66 4.74 14.23
CA PRO A 84 11.55 5.90 14.22
C PRO A 84 12.39 6.00 12.95
N ALA A 85 12.66 4.88 12.30
CA ALA A 85 13.45 4.78 11.08
C ALA A 85 12.74 3.88 10.05
N ALA A 86 12.99 4.15 8.77
CA ALA A 86 12.47 3.36 7.68
C ALA A 86 13.13 1.97 7.63
N ASP A 87 12.35 0.96 7.24
CA ASP A 87 12.81 -0.41 7.06
C ASP A 87 12.45 -0.88 5.63
N PRO A 88 13.40 -0.83 4.68
CA PRO A 88 13.14 -1.22 3.30
C PRO A 88 12.73 -2.69 3.14
N ALA A 89 13.22 -3.58 4.02
CA ALA A 89 12.94 -5.00 3.93
C ALA A 89 11.49 -5.30 4.36
N ASP A 90 11.08 -4.76 5.50
CA ASP A 90 9.69 -4.91 5.98
C ASP A 90 8.71 -4.17 5.06
N HIS A 91 9.10 -3.01 4.51
CA HIS A 91 8.30 -2.33 3.47
C HIS A 91 8.10 -3.21 2.24
N ALA A 92 9.17 -3.81 1.71
CA ALA A 92 9.09 -4.69 0.54
C ALA A 92 8.25 -5.94 0.82
N ALA A 93 8.34 -6.50 2.03
CA ALA A 93 7.50 -7.63 2.46
C ALA A 93 6.01 -7.23 2.52
N ALA A 94 5.68 -6.10 3.15
CA ALA A 94 4.32 -5.59 3.19
C ALA A 94 3.78 -5.28 1.78
N PHE A 95 4.60 -4.69 0.91
CA PHE A 95 4.21 -4.41 -0.48
C PHE A 95 3.97 -5.70 -1.27
N ARG A 96 4.78 -6.73 -1.08
CA ARG A 96 4.54 -8.05 -1.69
C ARG A 96 3.20 -8.64 -1.26
N VAL A 97 2.89 -8.59 0.04
CA VAL A 97 1.61 -9.09 0.56
C VAL A 97 0.42 -8.34 -0.06
N LEU A 98 0.50 -7.02 -0.21
CA LEU A 98 -0.53 -6.22 -0.87
C LEU A 98 -0.82 -6.72 -2.29
N LEU A 99 0.24 -6.94 -3.08
CA LEU A 99 0.11 -7.39 -4.46
C LEU A 99 -0.46 -8.81 -4.57
N LEU A 100 -0.31 -9.64 -3.54
CA LEU A 100 -0.87 -10.99 -3.50
C LEU A 100 -2.39 -11.03 -3.19
N PHE A 101 -3.03 -9.90 -2.87
CA PHE A 101 -4.48 -9.86 -2.68
C PHE A 101 -5.27 -10.20 -3.94
N THR A 102 -4.71 -9.94 -5.13
CA THR A 102 -5.36 -10.29 -6.39
C THR A 102 -4.36 -10.85 -7.40
N PRO A 103 -4.78 -11.79 -8.28
CA PRO A 103 -3.90 -12.32 -9.33
C PRO A 103 -3.39 -11.23 -10.29
N VAL A 104 -4.19 -10.20 -10.55
CA VAL A 104 -3.83 -9.09 -11.45
C VAL A 104 -2.73 -8.23 -10.81
N ALA A 105 -2.86 -7.90 -9.52
CA ALA A 105 -1.83 -7.14 -8.81
C ALA A 105 -0.54 -7.95 -8.65
N ALA A 106 -0.63 -9.26 -8.43
CA ALA A 106 0.53 -10.14 -8.27
C ALA A 106 1.46 -10.15 -9.50
N GLN A 107 0.92 -9.91 -10.70
CA GLN A 107 1.71 -9.76 -11.92
C GLN A 107 2.67 -8.57 -11.88
N GLN A 108 2.46 -7.59 -10.98
CA GLN A 108 3.34 -6.43 -10.84
C GLN A 108 4.61 -6.73 -10.06
N ILE A 109 4.64 -7.79 -9.25
CA ILE A 109 5.75 -8.10 -8.33
C ILE A 109 7.13 -8.04 -9.02
N PRO A 110 7.34 -8.66 -10.20
CA PRO A 110 8.65 -8.62 -10.87
C PRO A 110 9.12 -7.22 -11.26
N PHE A 111 8.18 -6.30 -11.49
CA PHE A 111 8.46 -4.93 -11.97
C PHE A 111 8.69 -3.94 -10.84
N VAL A 112 8.05 -4.13 -9.68
CA VAL A 112 8.13 -3.18 -8.55
C VAL A 112 8.97 -3.67 -7.38
N LEU A 113 9.20 -4.97 -7.23
CA LEU A 113 10.02 -5.54 -6.15
C LEU A 113 11.21 -6.35 -6.66
N GLY A 114 11.39 -6.39 -7.98
CA GLY A 114 12.32 -7.29 -8.65
C GLY A 114 11.83 -8.74 -8.62
N ALA A 115 12.44 -9.58 -9.47
CA ALA A 115 12.28 -11.02 -9.30
C ALA A 115 12.84 -11.39 -7.91
N ALA A 116 12.05 -12.08 -7.09
CA ALA A 116 12.60 -12.71 -5.90
C ALA A 116 13.58 -13.81 -6.35
N GLY A 117 14.84 -13.43 -6.52
CA GLY A 117 16.00 -14.31 -6.59
C GLY A 117 17.04 -13.75 -5.62
N PRO A 118 17.70 -14.59 -4.82
CA PRO A 118 18.75 -14.12 -3.93
C PRO A 118 19.88 -13.59 -4.79
N HIS A 119 20.06 -12.28 -4.86
CA HIS A 119 21.32 -11.70 -5.31
C HIS A 119 22.33 -11.86 -4.17
N VAL A 120 22.92 -13.06 -4.14
CA VAL A 120 24.34 -13.19 -3.80
C VAL A 120 25.11 -12.54 -4.95
N GLN A 121 25.72 -11.39 -4.66
CA GLN A 121 27.08 -11.02 -5.06
C GLN A 121 27.48 -9.74 -4.32
#